data_AF-A0A857EUJ6-F1
#
_entry.id   AF-A0A857EUJ6-F1
#
_cell.length_a   1.000
_cell.length_b   1.000
_cell.length_c   1.000
_cell.angle_alpha   90.00
_cell.angle_beta   90.00
_cell.angle_gamma   90.00
#
_symmetry.space_group_name_H-M   'P 1'
#
loop_
_entity.id
_entity.type
_entity.pdbx_description
1 polymer ?
#
loop_
_entity_poly.entity_id
_entity_poly.type
_entity_poly.pdbx_seq_one_letter_code
_entity_poly.pdbx_strand_id
1 'polypeptide(L)'
;MKQQYRVSVVLASSLGLSAEVPRDIMAVLKNQHCSTPFAPEIVAALSRLGYDARREQEPCPANQVGIWVTINAQPMLLQCELEVLALH
;
A
#
# COMPACT_ATOMS: atom_id res chain seq x y z
N MET A 1 -20.37 -7.57 -11.30
CA MET A 1 -19.39 -6.48 -11.48
C MET A 1 -18.19 -6.75 -10.59
N LYS A 2 -16.94 -6.66 -11.10
CA LYS A 2 -15.76 -6.86 -10.25
C LYS A 2 -15.42 -5.55 -9.56
N GLN A 3 -15.64 -5.46 -8.25
CA GLN A 3 -15.26 -4.28 -7.47
C GLN A 3 -13.75 -4.03 -7.60
N GLN A 4 -13.36 -2.78 -7.85
CA GLN A 4 -11.96 -2.37 -7.89
C GLN A 4 -11.66 -1.44 -6.72
N TYR A 5 -10.41 -1.42 -6.30
CA TYR A 5 -9.93 -0.62 -5.19
C TYR A 5 -8.72 0.20 -5.64
N ARG A 6 -8.55 1.38 -5.06
CA ARG A 6 -7.36 2.22 -5.22
C ARG A 6 -6.97 2.81 -3.88
N VAL A 7 -5.68 3.11 -3.70
CA VAL A 7 -5.23 3.83 -2.51
C VAL A 7 -5.57 5.31 -2.64
N SER A 8 -6.28 5.85 -1.65
CA SER A 8 -6.66 7.27 -1.58
C SER A 8 -5.75 8.05 -0.62
N VAL A 9 -5.43 7.47 0.53
CA VAL A 9 -4.63 8.07 1.60
C VAL A 9 -3.54 7.11 2.03
N VAL A 10 -2.37 7.65 2.36
CA VAL A 10 -1.23 6.88 2.86
C VAL A 10 -0.70 7.56 4.12
N LEU A 11 -0.69 6.83 5.22
CA LEU A 11 0.08 7.18 6.42
C LEU A 11 1.30 6.26 6.46
N ALA A 12 2.48 6.84 6.58
CA ALA A 12 3.71 6.09 6.64
C ALA A 12 4.39 6.27 7.98
N SER A 13 4.84 5.17 8.56
CA SER A 13 5.58 5.18 9.81
C SER A 13 6.80 4.26 9.76
N SER A 14 7.88 4.68 10.42
CA SER A 14 9.09 3.90 10.62
C SER A 14 9.44 3.97 12.11
N LEU A 15 9.60 2.82 12.76
CA LEU A 15 9.88 2.74 14.20
C LEU A 15 8.87 3.54 15.08
N GLY A 16 7.60 3.59 14.65
CA GLY A 16 6.54 4.32 15.35
C GLY A 16 6.52 5.84 15.12
N LEU A 17 7.40 6.37 14.26
CA LEU A 17 7.45 7.79 13.89
C LEU A 17 6.92 7.99 12.48
N SER A 18 6.25 9.12 12.24
CA SER A 18 5.84 9.53 10.88
C SER A 18 7.06 9.59 9.97
N ALA A 19 6.92 9.06 8.76
CA ALA A 19 8.00 8.99 7.78
C ALA A 19 7.53 9.50 6.41
N GLU A 20 8.45 10.05 5.63
CA GLU A 20 8.18 10.42 4.25
C GLU A 20 8.20 9.19 3.35
N VAL A 21 7.22 9.10 2.45
CA VAL A 21 7.13 8.03 1.46
C VAL A 21 7.92 8.43 0.21
N PRO A 22 8.86 7.60 -0.27
CA PRO A 22 9.54 7.80 -1.54
C PRO A 22 8.57 8.02 -2.71
N ARG A 23 8.96 8.87 -3.66
CA ARG A 23 8.06 9.32 -4.75
C ARG A 23 7.60 8.19 -5.66
N ASP A 24 8.46 7.23 -5.94
CA ASP A 24 8.18 6.06 -6.75
C ASP A 24 7.22 5.09 -6.06
N ILE A 25 7.39 4.85 -4.76
CA ILE A 25 6.42 4.10 -3.93
C ILE A 25 5.07 4.81 -3.97
N MET A 26 5.04 6.13 -3.72
CA MET A 26 3.81 6.92 -3.77
C MET A 26 3.13 6.85 -5.15
N ALA A 27 3.90 6.82 -6.24
CA ALA A 27 3.38 6.66 -7.59
C ALA A 27 2.73 5.29 -7.81
N VAL A 28 3.31 4.21 -7.27
CA VAL A 28 2.67 2.89 -7.31
C VAL A 28 1.35 2.90 -6.54
N LEU A 29 1.36 3.39 -5.30
CA LEU A 29 0.18 3.41 -4.44
C LEU A 29 -1.00 4.14 -5.11
N LYS A 30 -0.75 5.33 -5.68
CA LYS A 30 -1.80 6.16 -6.28
C LYS A 30 -2.32 5.65 -7.63
N ASN A 31 -1.49 4.96 -8.41
CA ASN A 31 -1.86 4.56 -9.78
C ASN A 31 -2.29 3.10 -9.90
N GLN A 32 -1.99 2.25 -8.91
CA GLN A 32 -2.30 0.83 -8.98
C GLN A 32 -3.76 0.57 -8.60
N HIS A 33 -4.53 0.03 -9.56
CA HIS A 33 -5.83 -0.56 -9.27
C HIS A 33 -5.65 -1.97 -8.72
N CYS A 34 -6.45 -2.29 -7.71
CA CYS A 34 -6.45 -3.58 -7.03
C CYS A 34 -7.79 -4.26 -7.24
N SER A 35 -7.76 -5.57 -7.47
CA SER A 35 -8.97 -6.39 -7.62
C SER A 35 -9.58 -6.82 -6.28
N THR A 36 -8.84 -6.66 -5.18
CA THR A 36 -9.24 -7.04 -3.83
C THR A 36 -8.85 -5.95 -2.83
N PRO A 37 -9.50 -5.88 -1.66
CA PRO A 37 -9.12 -4.94 -0.60
C PRO A 37 -7.78 -5.30 0.07
N PHE A 38 -7.16 -6.42 -0.31
CA PHE A 38 -5.84 -6.81 0.19
C PHE A 38 -4.68 -6.27 -0.65
N ALA A 39 -5.00 -5.59 -1.76
CA ALA A 39 -4.06 -4.93 -2.65
C ALA A 39 -2.78 -5.74 -3.00
N PRO A 40 -2.86 -7.04 -3.34
CA PRO A 40 -1.69 -7.84 -3.70
C PRO A 40 -0.94 -7.27 -4.91
N GLU A 41 -1.65 -6.56 -5.80
CA GLU A 41 -1.06 -5.90 -6.97
C GLU A 41 -0.07 -4.80 -6.59
N ILE A 42 -0.28 -4.11 -5.47
CA ILE A 42 0.66 -3.10 -4.96
C ILE A 42 1.95 -3.77 -4.50
N VAL A 43 1.86 -4.84 -3.71
CA VAL A 43 3.03 -5.59 -3.24
C VAL A 43 3.84 -6.09 -4.45
N ALA A 44 3.17 -6.69 -5.44
CA ALA A 44 3.83 -7.16 -6.65
C ALA A 44 4.44 -6.03 -7.51
N ALA A 45 3.83 -4.84 -7.53
CA ALA A 45 4.39 -3.67 -8.21
C ALA A 45 5.65 -3.14 -7.50
N LEU A 46 5.61 -3.03 -6.18
CA LEU A 46 6.76 -2.61 -5.37
C LEU A 46 7.93 -3.60 -5.48
N SER A 47 7.67 -4.91 -5.42
CA SER A 47 8.69 -5.93 -5.62
C SER A 47 9.34 -5.86 -7.01
N ARG A 48 8.58 -5.53 -8.06
CA ARG A 48 9.13 -5.32 -9.41
C ARG A 48 10.02 -4.08 -9.51
N LEU A 49 9.82 -3.08 -8.66
CA LEU A 49 10.71 -1.92 -8.54
C LEU A 49 11.95 -2.21 -7.69
N GLY A 50 12.08 -3.41 -7.12
CA GLY A 50 13.20 -3.82 -6.28
C GLY A 50 13.01 -3.58 -4.79
N TYR A 51 11.82 -3.17 -4.36
CA TYR A 51 11.51 -3.03 -2.93
C TYR A 51 11.19 -4.38 -2.29
N ASP A 52 11.74 -4.62 -1.10
CA ASP A 52 11.25 -5.68 -0.22
C ASP A 52 9.92 -5.21 0.39
N ALA A 53 8.83 -5.62 -0.25
CA ALA A 53 7.47 -5.28 0.13
C ALA A 53 6.68 -6.52 0.52
N ARG A 54 5.92 -6.43 1.61
CA ARG A 54 5.04 -7.49 2.10
C ARG A 54 3.81 -6.90 2.75
N ARG A 55 2.72 -7.67 2.76
CA ARG A 55 1.50 -7.27 3.45
C ARG A 55 1.70 -7.32 4.97
N GLU A 56 1.08 -6.39 5.69
CA GLU A 56 0.87 -6.48 7.13
C GLU A 56 -0.02 -7.67 7.48
N GLN A 57 0.39 -8.43 8.50
CA GLN A 57 -0.38 -9.58 9.01
C GLN A 57 -1.37 -9.17 10.09
N GLU A 58 -1.08 -8.08 10.81
CA GLU A 58 -1.99 -7.53 11.80
C GLU A 58 -3.33 -7.10 11.17
N PRO A 59 -4.46 -7.30 11.87
CA PRO A 59 -5.76 -6.89 11.38
C PRO A 59 -5.81 -5.38 11.13
N CYS A 60 -6.18 -5.00 9.90
CA CYS A 60 -6.46 -3.61 9.54
C CYS A 60 -7.98 -3.38 9.53
N PRO A 61 -8.44 -2.13 9.70
CA PRO A 61 -9.82 -1.74 9.37
C PRO A 61 -10.22 -2.20 7.96
N ALA A 62 -11.51 -2.44 7.73
CA ALA A 62 -12.01 -3.03 6.47
C ALA A 62 -11.69 -2.20 5.21
N ASN A 63 -11.47 -0.89 5.36
CA ASN A 63 -11.11 0.04 4.30
C ASN A 63 -9.60 0.35 4.28
N GLN A 64 -8.77 -0.40 4.99
CA GLN A 64 -7.34 -0.16 5.09
C GLN A 64 -6.54 -1.42 4.81
N VAL A 65 -5.35 -1.22 4.25
CA VAL A 65 -4.34 -2.27 4.08
C VAL A 65 -3.00 -1.76 4.58
N GLY A 66 -2.37 -2.52 5.45
CA GLY A 66 -0.99 -2.31 5.87
C GLY A 66 -0.03 -2.99 4.89
N ILE A 67 1.01 -2.26 4.48
CA ILE A 67 2.08 -2.77 3.62
C ILE A 67 3.42 -2.39 4.26
N TRP A 68 4.22 -3.39 4.59
CA TRP A 68 5.61 -3.20 4.99
C TRP A 68 6.48 -3.03 3.76
N VAL A 69 7.37 -2.04 3.79
CA VAL A 69 8.40 -1.83 2.79
C VAL A 69 9.73 -1.52 3.48
N THR A 70 10.82 -2.15 3.05
CA THR A 70 12.17 -1.81 3.51
C THR A 70 12.75 -0.68 2.65
N ILE A 71 13.03 0.48 3.26
CA ILE A 71 13.64 1.65 2.59
C ILE A 71 14.91 2.00 3.35
N ASN A 72 16.05 2.09 2.65
CA ASN A 72 17.36 2.39 3.26
C ASN A 72 17.68 1.49 4.48
N ALA A 73 17.40 0.19 4.36
CA ALA A 73 17.54 -0.81 5.43
C ALA A 73 16.64 -0.61 6.67
N GLN A 74 15.67 0.30 6.61
CA GLN A 74 14.68 0.50 7.67
C GLN A 74 13.31 0.00 7.24
N PRO A 75 12.62 -0.80 8.08
CA PRO A 75 11.25 -1.21 7.81
C PRO A 75 10.31 -0.02 8.02
N MET A 76 9.47 0.23 7.02
CA MET A 76 8.44 1.25 7.03
C MET A 76 7.06 0.60 6.83
N LEU A 77 6.11 0.94 7.68
CA LEU A 77 4.71 0.54 7.53
C LEU A 77 3.96 1.64 6.77
N LEU A 78 3.34 1.26 5.67
CA LEU A 78 2.43 2.06 4.88
C LEU A 78 1.00 1.63 5.19
N GLN A 79 0.27 2.45 5.93
CA GLN A 79 -1.16 2.28 6.16
C GLN A 79 -1.91 2.99 5.04
N CYS A 80 -2.49 2.21 4.15
CA CYS A 80 -3.14 2.71 2.95
C CYS A 80 -4.66 2.61 3.12
N GLU A 81 -5.36 3.74 3.00
CA GLU A 81 -6.81 3.74 2.88
C GLU A 81 -7.22 3.40 1.45
N LEU A 82 -8.24 2.57 1.32
CA LEU A 82 -8.76 2.09 0.06
C LEU A 82 -10.09 2.74 -0.25
N GLU A 83 -10.19 3.32 -1.43
CA GLU A 83 -11.47 3.73 -2.01
C GLU A 83 -11.99 2.66 -2.97
N VAL A 84 -13.31 2.50 -2.97
CA VAL A 84 -14.00 1.60 -3.91
C VAL A 84 -14.25 2.35 -5.21
N LEU A 85 -13.70 1.82 -6.30
CA LEU A 85 -14.00 2.28 -7.65
C LEU A 85 -15.25 1.53 -8.14
N ALA A 86 -16.37 2.24 -8.25
CA ALA A 86 -17.56 1.71 -8.89
C ALA A 86 -17.28 1.56 -10.41
N LEU A 87 -17.23 0.31 -10.90
CA LEU A 87 -17.30 0.05 -12.34
C LEU A 87 -18.72 0.41 -12.80
N HIS A 88 -18.84 1.53 -13.50
CA HIS A 88 -20.06 1.92 -14.21
C HIS A 88 -20.30 0.99 -15.40
#